data_AF-A0A085MQN9-F1
#
_entry.id   AF-A0A085MQN9-F1
#
_cell.length_a   1.000
_cell.length_b   1.000
_cell.length_c   1.000
_cell.angle_alpha   90.00
_cell.angle_beta   90.00
_cell.angle_gamma   90.00
#
_symmetry.space_group_name_H-M   'P 1'
#
loop_
_entity.id
_entity.type
_entity.pdbx_description
1 polymer ?
#
loop_
_entity_poly.entity_id
_entity_poly.type
_entity_poly.pdbx_seq_one_letter_code
_entity_poly.pdbx_strand_id
1 'polypeptide(L)'
;MEVRMAMLARFLRPSASAVRTIVYGKNEQLPLKGDKIAYFDLDTEKLQKFCCINYLKDGSDIPLKDYSEYPEWLPTLLDKSPELEDLSPDDYAYWRLLRKKLRMFKRQRDYYRFRSSFVQRYYLKKGKRDIFN
;
A
#
# COMPACT_ATOMS: atom_id res chain seq x y z
N MET A 1 28.26 -17.45 -11.75
CA MET A 1 26.77 -17.39 -11.66
C MET A 1 26.28 -16.45 -10.57
N GLU A 2 27.01 -16.29 -9.46
CA GLU A 2 26.64 -15.43 -8.32
C GLU A 2 26.49 -13.93 -8.67
N VAL A 3 27.35 -13.39 -9.54
CA VAL A 3 27.31 -11.98 -9.94
C VAL A 3 25.99 -11.61 -10.66
N ARG A 4 25.38 -12.55 -11.38
CA ARG A 4 24.06 -12.36 -12.03
C ARG A 4 22.89 -12.49 -11.06
N MET A 5 23.03 -13.33 -10.03
CA MET A 5 22.05 -13.43 -8.93
C MET A 5 22.05 -12.17 -8.06
N ALA A 6 23.22 -11.57 -7.85
CA ALA A 6 23.37 -10.29 -7.15
C ALA A 6 22.79 -9.09 -7.95
N MET A 7 22.70 -9.17 -9.28
CA MET A 7 21.95 -8.18 -10.09
C MET A 7 20.43 -8.36 -9.97
N LEU A 8 19.94 -9.62 -9.92
CA LEU A 8 18.52 -9.91 -9.70
C LEU A 8 18.03 -9.37 -8.33
N ALA A 9 18.86 -9.49 -7.29
CA ALA A 9 18.57 -8.96 -5.96
C ALA A 9 18.48 -7.42 -5.91
N ARG A 10 19.10 -6.70 -6.86
CA ARG A 10 19.00 -5.23 -6.96
C ARG A 10 17.76 -4.78 -7.76
N PHE A 11 17.28 -5.61 -8.70
CA PHE A 11 16.05 -5.36 -9.47
C PHE A 11 14.79 -5.70 -8.68
N LEU A 12 14.86 -6.76 -7.87
CA LEU A 12 13.83 -7.11 -6.91
C LEU A 12 14.04 -6.27 -5.65
N ARG A 13 13.51 -5.04 -5.64
CA ARG A 13 13.03 -4.49 -4.36
C ARG A 13 12.22 -5.63 -3.73
N PRO A 14 12.47 -6.04 -2.48
CA PRO A 14 11.72 -7.14 -1.88
C PRO A 14 10.25 -6.88 -2.20
N SER A 15 9.63 -7.84 -2.88
CA SER A 15 8.24 -7.71 -3.30
C SER A 15 7.42 -7.27 -2.09
N ALA A 16 6.26 -6.63 -2.30
CA ALA A 16 5.39 -6.34 -1.16
C ALA A 16 5.18 -7.58 -0.29
N SER A 17 5.20 -8.78 -0.90
CA SER A 17 5.30 -10.07 -0.23
C SER A 17 6.58 -10.26 0.60
N ALA A 18 7.80 -10.04 0.08
CA ALA A 18 9.03 -10.16 0.88
C ALA A 18 9.14 -9.11 2.02
N VAL A 19 8.65 -7.87 1.83
CA VAL A 19 8.52 -6.91 2.94
C VAL A 19 7.46 -7.39 3.94
N ARG A 20 6.34 -7.94 3.46
CA ARG A 20 5.33 -8.59 4.29
C ARG A 20 5.91 -9.79 5.04
N THR A 21 6.76 -10.62 4.46
CA THR A 21 7.36 -11.77 5.15
C THR A 21 8.36 -11.32 6.22
N ILE A 22 9.04 -10.18 6.02
CA ILE A 22 9.91 -9.57 7.03
C ILE A 22 9.09 -8.98 8.19
N VAL A 23 7.94 -8.36 7.90
CA VAL A 23 7.07 -7.71 8.90
C VAL A 23 6.12 -8.69 9.60
N TYR A 24 5.60 -9.69 8.89
CA TYR A 24 4.56 -10.63 9.33
C TYR A 24 5.07 -12.08 9.49
N GLY A 25 6.30 -12.41 9.09
CA GLY A 25 6.84 -13.78 9.11
C GLY A 25 6.36 -14.64 7.94
N LYS A 26 6.82 -15.91 7.86
CA LYS A 26 6.42 -16.89 6.82
C LYS A 26 4.94 -17.29 6.87
N ASN A 27 4.28 -17.00 7.99
CA ASN A 27 2.87 -17.22 8.20
C ASN A 27 2.24 -15.84 8.12
N GLU A 28 1.36 -15.56 7.17
CA GLU A 28 0.75 -14.24 6.94
C GLU A 28 -0.14 -13.73 8.10
N GLN A 29 0.03 -14.29 9.28
CA GLN A 29 -0.68 -13.99 10.50
C GLN A 29 0.26 -13.15 11.37
N LEU A 30 -0.18 -11.93 11.67
CA LEU A 30 0.29 -11.21 12.86
C LEU A 30 0.22 -12.17 14.07
N PRO A 31 1.13 -12.09 15.06
CA PRO A 31 0.95 -12.76 16.34
C PRO A 31 -0.18 -12.06 17.13
N LEU A 32 -1.40 -12.07 16.59
CA LEU A 32 -2.62 -11.70 17.30
C LEU A 32 -3.09 -12.96 17.99
N LYS A 33 -2.73 -13.09 19.26
CA LYS A 33 -3.30 -14.12 20.13
C LYS A 33 -4.74 -13.72 20.45
N GLY A 34 -5.69 -14.01 19.55
CA GLY A 34 -7.13 -13.75 19.75
C GLY A 34 -7.93 -13.51 18.47
N ASP A 35 -9.26 -13.46 18.63
CA ASP A 35 -10.22 -13.18 17.56
C ASP A 35 -10.10 -11.72 17.11
N LYS A 36 -9.77 -11.50 15.83
CA LYS A 36 -9.63 -10.15 15.24
C LYS A 36 -10.86 -9.28 15.42
N ILE A 37 -12.02 -9.90 15.57
CA ILE A 37 -13.32 -9.26 15.76
C ILE A 37 -13.35 -8.44 17.04
N ALA A 38 -12.62 -8.86 18.09
CA ALA A 38 -12.61 -8.17 19.38
C ALA A 38 -11.97 -6.77 19.34
N TYR A 39 -11.28 -6.42 18.25
CA TYR A 39 -10.65 -5.10 18.07
C TYR A 39 -11.53 -4.10 17.30
N PHE A 40 -12.59 -4.55 16.66
CA PHE A 40 -13.44 -3.71 15.83
C PHE A 40 -14.83 -3.58 16.45
N ASP A 41 -15.29 -2.34 16.58
CA ASP A 41 -16.70 -2.09 16.84
C ASP A 41 -17.49 -2.40 15.56
N LEU A 42 -18.47 -3.30 15.66
CA LEU A 42 -19.36 -3.69 14.56
C LEU A 42 -20.73 -2.98 14.62
N ASP A 43 -20.97 -2.20 15.67
CA ASP A 43 -22.23 -1.49 15.86
C ASP A 43 -22.32 -0.27 14.93
N THR A 44 -23.23 -0.34 13.98
CA THR A 44 -23.45 0.71 12.98
C THR A 44 -23.96 2.01 13.60
N GLU A 45 -24.79 1.95 14.65
CA GLU A 45 -25.37 3.16 15.25
C GLU A 45 -24.31 3.98 15.98
N LYS A 46 -23.39 3.29 16.65
CA LYS A 46 -22.23 3.91 17.31
C LYS A 46 -21.30 4.55 16.28
N LEU A 47 -20.94 3.83 15.22
CA LEU A 47 -20.01 4.31 14.18
C LEU A 47 -20.54 5.50 13.38
N GLN A 48 -21.86 5.61 13.22
CA GLN A 48 -22.46 6.76 12.53
C GLN A 48 -22.41 8.05 13.38
N LYS A 49 -22.45 7.94 14.71
CA LYS A 49 -22.54 9.08 15.62
C LYS A 49 -21.21 9.48 16.24
N PHE A 50 -20.28 8.53 16.40
CA PHE A 50 -19.05 8.71 17.17
C PHE A 50 -17.81 8.36 16.37
N CYS A 51 -16.75 9.12 16.61
CA CYS A 51 -15.42 8.87 16.09
C CYS A 51 -14.63 8.02 17.10
N CYS A 52 -14.54 6.71 16.85
CA CYS A 52 -13.90 5.72 17.73
C CYS A 52 -12.37 5.69 17.56
N ILE A 53 -11.70 6.84 17.74
CA ILE A 53 -10.23 6.97 17.62
C ILE A 53 -9.55 6.84 19.00
N ASN A 54 -10.30 6.97 20.08
CA ASN A 54 -9.73 7.01 21.41
C ASN A 54 -9.08 5.66 21.79
N TYR A 55 -7.79 5.71 22.14
CA TYR A 55 -7.00 4.55 22.57
C TYR A 55 -6.81 4.48 24.10
N LEU A 56 -7.29 5.48 24.83
CA LEU A 56 -7.22 5.53 26.29
C LEU A 56 -8.32 4.64 26.89
N LYS A 57 -7.96 3.87 27.92
CA LYS A 57 -8.89 2.94 28.58
C LYS A 57 -10.07 3.65 29.26
N ASP A 58 -9.83 4.83 29.82
CA ASP A 58 -10.80 5.57 30.64
C ASP A 58 -11.38 6.80 29.91
N GLY A 59 -11.19 6.90 28.58
CA GLY A 59 -11.73 8.02 27.80
C GLY A 59 -13.02 7.66 27.06
N SER A 60 -13.88 8.65 26.83
CA SER A 60 -15.07 8.51 26.00
C SER A 60 -14.77 8.77 24.52
N ASP A 61 -15.55 8.15 23.64
CA ASP A 61 -15.51 8.42 22.20
C ASP A 61 -16.05 9.82 21.87
N ILE A 62 -15.51 10.44 20.82
CA ILE A 62 -15.83 11.82 20.46
C ILE A 62 -17.07 11.82 19.54
N PRO A 63 -18.15 12.54 19.88
CA PRO A 63 -19.31 12.65 18.99
C PRO A 63 -18.96 13.45 17.73
N LEU A 64 -19.47 12.99 16.59
CA LEU A 64 -19.35 13.70 15.33
C LEU A 64 -20.22 14.97 15.35
N LYS A 65 -19.65 16.06 14.84
CA LYS A 65 -20.33 17.35 14.70
C LYS A 65 -20.96 17.45 13.31
N ASP A 66 -21.81 18.46 13.13
CA ASP A 66 -22.33 18.79 11.81
C ASP A 66 -21.21 19.31 10.89
N TYR A 67 -21.37 19.09 9.57
CA TYR A 67 -20.36 19.49 8.57
C TYR A 67 -20.01 20.98 8.60
N SER A 68 -20.96 21.84 8.98
CA SER A 68 -20.77 23.30 9.04
C SER A 68 -19.85 23.77 10.16
N GLU A 69 -19.61 22.95 11.20
CA GLU A 69 -18.67 23.29 12.27
C GLU A 69 -17.21 23.04 11.87
N TYR A 70 -16.98 22.23 10.84
CA TYR A 70 -15.64 21.92 10.38
C TYR A 70 -15.11 23.00 9.43
N PRO A 71 -13.78 23.18 9.37
CA PRO A 71 -13.17 24.18 8.48
C PRO A 71 -13.52 23.94 7.00
N GLU A 72 -13.65 25.04 6.24
CA GLU A 72 -14.04 25.03 4.82
C GLU A 72 -13.06 24.27 3.91
N TRP A 73 -11.81 24.04 4.33
CA TRP A 73 -10.83 23.27 3.55
C TRP A 73 -11.03 21.75 3.65
N LEU A 74 -11.81 21.26 4.63
CA LEU A 74 -11.99 19.83 4.86
C LEU A 74 -12.68 19.13 3.67
N PRO A 75 -13.77 19.67 3.09
CA PRO A 75 -14.38 19.08 1.90
C PRO A 75 -13.42 18.99 0.71
N THR A 76 -12.50 19.95 0.56
CA THR A 76 -11.51 19.97 -0.54
C THR A 76 -10.56 18.76 -0.52
N LEU A 77 -10.40 18.08 0.63
CA LEU A 77 -9.59 16.86 0.71
C LEU A 77 -10.28 15.62 0.16
N LEU A 78 -11.62 15.64 0.04
CA LEU A 78 -12.40 14.55 -0.53
C LEU A 78 -12.42 14.59 -2.06
N ASP A 79 -11.99 15.71 -2.65
CA ASP A 79 -11.90 15.87 -4.09
C ASP A 79 -10.91 14.87 -4.71
N LYS A 80 -11.17 14.53 -5.97
CA LYS A 80 -10.33 13.59 -6.70
C LYS A 80 -8.89 14.12 -6.75
N SER A 81 -7.93 13.26 -6.40
CA SER A 81 -6.50 13.59 -6.55
C SER A 81 -6.24 14.07 -7.97
N PRO A 82 -5.53 15.20 -8.14
CA PRO A 82 -5.36 15.80 -9.45
C PRO A 82 -4.48 14.94 -10.36
N GLU A 83 -4.73 15.01 -11.66
CA GLU A 83 -3.97 14.28 -12.66
C GLU A 83 -2.74 15.09 -13.12
N LEU A 84 -1.86 14.49 -13.94
CA LEU A 84 -0.68 15.23 -14.43
C LEU A 84 -1.06 16.39 -15.34
N GLU A 85 -2.15 16.23 -16.09
CA GLU A 85 -2.59 17.17 -17.12
C GLU A 85 -3.16 18.44 -16.47
N ASP A 86 -3.69 18.34 -15.26
CA ASP A 86 -4.28 19.44 -14.50
C ASP A 86 -3.21 20.32 -13.80
N LEU A 87 -1.98 19.83 -13.65
CA LEU A 87 -0.93 20.50 -12.91
C LEU A 87 0.03 21.28 -13.81
N SER A 88 0.36 22.50 -13.40
CA SER A 88 1.39 23.31 -14.07
C SER A 88 2.80 22.75 -13.79
N PRO A 89 3.70 22.75 -14.80
CA PRO A 89 5.11 22.41 -14.62
C PRO A 89 5.87 23.28 -13.62
N ASP A 90 5.37 24.46 -13.28
CA ASP A 90 6.01 25.36 -12.32
C ASP A 90 5.80 24.90 -10.87
N ASP A 91 4.80 24.06 -10.62
CA ASP A 91 4.47 23.58 -9.28
C ASP A 91 5.27 22.32 -8.90
N TYR A 92 5.65 22.22 -7.63
CA TYR A 92 6.37 21.07 -7.08
C TYR A 92 5.54 19.78 -7.16
N ALA A 93 4.21 19.88 -7.00
CA ALA A 93 3.34 18.70 -7.02
C ALA A 93 3.36 17.99 -8.38
N TYR A 94 3.53 18.73 -9.49
CA TYR A 94 3.65 18.19 -10.83
C TYR A 94 4.84 17.23 -10.92
N TRP A 95 6.02 17.71 -10.51
CA TRP A 95 7.24 16.91 -10.55
C TRP A 95 7.20 15.73 -9.58
N ARG A 96 6.55 15.88 -8.42
CA ARG A 96 6.34 14.77 -7.48
C ARG A 96 5.52 13.65 -8.12
N LEU A 97 4.44 13.99 -8.80
CA LEU A 97 3.54 13.05 -9.45
C LEU A 97 4.19 12.42 -10.70
N LEU A 98 4.94 13.20 -11.48
CA LEU A 98 5.70 12.72 -12.64
C LEU A 98 6.75 11.68 -12.23
N ARG A 99 7.52 11.96 -11.17
CA ARG A 99 8.49 11.00 -10.61
C ARG A 99 7.81 9.72 -10.12
N LYS A 100 6.60 9.81 -9.57
CA LYS A 100 5.81 8.63 -9.17
C LYS A 100 5.43 7.79 -10.39
N LYS A 101 4.88 8.40 -11.45
CA LYS A 101 4.54 7.70 -12.70
C LYS A 101 5.78 7.06 -13.35
N LEU A 102 6.90 7.78 -13.43
CA LEU A 102 8.15 7.24 -13.98
C LEU A 102 8.64 6.00 -13.20
N ARG A 103 8.57 6.03 -11.86
CA ARG A 103 8.91 4.85 -11.04
C ARG A 103 7.97 3.68 -11.31
N MET A 104 6.69 3.93 -11.52
CA MET A 104 5.71 2.89 -11.86
C MET A 104 6.01 2.28 -13.24
N PHE A 105 6.26 3.11 -14.25
CA PHE A 105 6.61 2.63 -15.60
C PHE A 105 7.90 1.81 -15.62
N LYS A 106 8.95 2.26 -14.89
CA LYS A 106 10.19 1.47 -14.75
C LYS A 106 9.91 0.11 -14.13
N ARG A 107 9.16 0.05 -13.02
CA ARG A 107 8.76 -1.22 -12.38
C ARG A 107 7.98 -2.12 -13.33
N GLN A 108 7.03 -1.57 -14.06
CA GLN A 108 6.20 -2.32 -15.00
C GLN A 108 7.04 -2.90 -16.15
N ARG A 109 7.91 -2.09 -16.75
CA ARG A 109 8.86 -2.53 -17.78
C ARG A 109 9.76 -3.66 -17.25
N ASP A 110 10.31 -3.47 -16.07
CA ASP A 110 11.22 -4.44 -15.47
C ASP A 110 10.49 -5.76 -15.10
N TYR A 111 9.22 -5.68 -14.68
CA TYR A 111 8.34 -6.83 -14.48
C TYR A 111 8.14 -7.63 -15.78
N TYR A 112 7.77 -6.97 -16.88
CA TYR A 112 7.58 -7.66 -18.17
C TYR A 112 8.88 -8.20 -18.77
N ARG A 113 10.00 -7.47 -18.60
CA ARG A 113 11.32 -7.95 -18.98
C ARG A 113 11.71 -9.21 -18.21
N PHE A 114 11.40 -9.27 -16.93
CA PHE A 114 11.66 -10.45 -16.11
C PHE A 114 10.73 -11.61 -16.49
N ARG A 115 9.42 -11.37 -16.65
CA ARG A 115 8.42 -12.38 -17.01
C ARG A 115 8.69 -13.01 -18.39
N SER A 116 9.18 -12.23 -19.34
CA SER A 116 9.58 -12.72 -20.67
C SER A 116 10.97 -13.39 -20.70
N SER A 117 11.73 -13.29 -19.61
CA SER A 117 13.11 -13.78 -19.54
C SER A 117 13.20 -15.31 -19.54
N PHE A 118 14.31 -15.81 -20.06
CA PHE A 118 14.68 -17.22 -19.99
C PHE A 118 14.71 -17.74 -18.55
N VAL A 119 15.02 -16.87 -17.57
CA VAL A 119 15.09 -17.21 -16.15
C VAL A 119 13.72 -17.64 -15.61
N GLN A 120 12.65 -16.89 -15.90
CA GLN A 120 11.27 -17.26 -15.54
C GLN A 120 10.90 -18.62 -16.14
N ARG A 121 11.19 -18.83 -17.43
CA ARG A 121 10.93 -20.11 -18.12
C ARG A 121 11.70 -21.28 -17.50
N TYR A 122 12.95 -21.04 -17.08
CA TYR A 122 13.78 -22.04 -16.43
C TYR A 122 13.19 -22.48 -15.07
N TYR A 123 12.73 -21.53 -14.26
CA TYR A 123 12.10 -21.83 -12.97
C TYR A 123 10.77 -22.57 -13.13
N LEU A 124 9.95 -22.18 -14.11
CA LEU A 124 8.71 -22.89 -14.47
C LEU A 124 8.99 -24.32 -14.96
N LYS A 125 10.01 -24.52 -15.82
CA LYS A 125 10.40 -25.85 -16.32
C LYS A 125 10.88 -26.80 -15.21
N LYS A 126 11.43 -26.25 -14.11
CA LYS A 126 11.84 -27.03 -12.93
C LYS A 126 10.69 -27.32 -11.95
N GLY A 127 9.44 -27.04 -12.32
CA GLY A 127 8.27 -27.30 -11.47
C GLY A 127 8.20 -26.40 -10.23
N LYS A 128 8.99 -25.33 -10.18
CA LYS A 128 8.93 -24.36 -9.07
C LYS A 128 7.75 -23.41 -9.32
N ARG A 129 7.03 -23.09 -8.24
CA ARG A 129 5.94 -22.10 -8.26
C ARG A 129 6.45 -20.75 -8.77
N ASP A 130 5.62 -20.06 -9.54
CA ASP A 130 5.90 -18.70 -9.98
C ASP A 130 6.12 -17.83 -8.72
N ILE A 131 7.12 -16.94 -8.74
CA ILE A 131 7.47 -16.11 -7.58
C ILE A 131 6.37 -15.06 -7.31
N PHE A 132 5.46 -14.87 -8.26
CA PHE A 132 4.39 -13.87 -8.23
C PHE A 132 2.97 -14.44 -8.12
N ASN A 133 2.78 -15.77 -8.06
CA ASN A 133 1.50 -16.44 -7.77
C ASN A 133 1.63 -17.26 -6.48
#